data_AF-A0A6C0IMJ7-F1
#
_entry.id   AF-A0A6C0IMJ7-F1
#
_cell.length_a   1.000
_cell.length_b   1.000
_cell.length_c   1.000
_cell.angle_alpha   90.00
_cell.angle_beta   90.00
_cell.angle_gamma   90.00
#
_symmetry.space_group_name_H-M   'P 1'
#
loop_
_entity.id
_entity.type
_entity.pdbx_description
1 polymer ?
#
loop_
_entity_poly.entity_id
_entity_poly.type
_entity_poly.pdbx_seq_one_letter_code
_entity_poly.pdbx_strand_id
1 'polypeptide(L)' 'MLSKYLDVKIFLASLAFGLFAVYITVPAEKKIMVYPSPDNVEILQYKDKTGTCFSFQQKEVQCPRDSSKIETLKPQA' A
#
# COMPACT_ATOMS: atom_id res chain seq x y z
N MET A 1 -33.78 30.92 -7.51
CA MET A 1 -34.81 30.47 -6.54
C MET A 1 -34.31 29.22 -5.78
N LEU A 2 -33.17 29.29 -5.10
CA LEU A 2 -32.61 28.16 -4.31
C LEU A 2 -32.28 28.62 -2.88
N SER A 3 -31.75 29.82 -2.76
CA SER A 3 -31.55 30.58 -1.51
C SER A 3 -32.83 30.88 -0.70
N LYS A 4 -34.02 30.55 -1.24
CA LYS A 4 -35.31 30.69 -0.51
C LYS A 4 -35.62 29.46 0.36
N TYR A 5 -34.96 28.33 0.09
CA TYR A 5 -35.16 27.04 0.79
C TYR A 5 -33.89 26.52 1.45
N LEU A 6 -32.71 26.99 1.00
CA LEU A 6 -31.41 26.56 1.51
C LEU A 6 -30.64 27.77 2.04
N ASP A 7 -30.34 27.76 3.33
CA ASP A 7 -29.36 28.69 3.89
C ASP A 7 -27.94 28.19 3.59
N VAL A 8 -27.25 28.92 2.73
CA VAL A 8 -25.90 28.57 2.25
C VAL A 8 -24.90 28.47 3.40
N LYS A 9 -25.05 29.28 4.47
CA LYS A 9 -24.13 29.25 5.62
C LYS A 9 -24.31 27.97 6.42
N ILE A 10 -25.56 27.58 6.67
CA ILE A 10 -25.90 26.35 7.39
C ILE A 10 -25.47 25.13 6.57
N PHE A 11 -25.67 25.16 5.25
CA PHE A 11 -25.22 24.11 4.34
C PHE A 11 -23.69 23.95 4.34
N LEU A 12 -22.93 25.06 4.29
CA LEU A 12 -21.47 24.99 4.35
C LEU A 12 -20.99 24.46 5.71
N ALA A 13 -21.63 24.89 6.80
CA ALA A 13 -21.27 24.44 8.14
C ALA A 13 -21.51 22.93 8.31
N SER A 14 -22.66 22.42 7.84
CA SER A 14 -22.96 20.98 7.90
C SER A 14 -22.05 20.15 6.99
N LEU A 15 -21.72 20.66 5.80
CA LEU A 15 -20.76 20.02 4.90
C LEU A 15 -19.36 19.93 5.52
N ALA A 16 -18.87 21.03 6.12
CA ALA A 16 -17.58 21.06 6.79
C ALA A 16 -17.53 20.06 7.96
N PHE A 17 -18.59 19.99 8.75
CA PHE A 17 -18.70 19.04 9.86
C PHE A 17 -18.73 17.59 9.37
N GLY A 18 -19.44 17.32 8.28
CA GLY A 18 -19.49 16.00 7.65
C GLY A 18 -18.13 15.55 7.11
N LEU A 19 -17.42 16.43 6.40
CA LEU A 19 -16.07 16.14 5.91
C LEU A 19 -15.08 15.90 7.06
N PHE A 20 -15.19 16.69 8.13
CA PHE A 20 -14.36 16.50 9.32
C PHE A 20 -14.64 15.16 10.00
N ALA A 21 -15.91 14.78 10.16
CA ALA A 21 -16.30 13.49 10.75
C ALA A 21 -15.76 12.31 9.93
N VAL A 22 -15.85 12.38 8.60
CA VAL A 22 -15.24 11.36 7.73
C VAL A 22 -13.73 11.31 7.95
N TYR A 23 -13.05 12.46 7.94
CA TYR A 23 -11.60 12.51 8.11
C TYR A 23 -11.10 11.85 9.40
N ILE A 24 -11.76 12.10 10.54
CA ILE A 24 -11.35 11.52 11.83
C ILE A 24 -11.75 10.05 12.00
N THR A 25 -12.71 9.56 11.21
CA THR A 25 -13.18 8.17 11.26
C THR A 25 -12.45 7.26 10.27
N VAL A 26 -11.63 7.81 9.38
CA VAL A 26 -10.79 7.02 8.48
C VAL A 26 -9.83 6.15 9.32
N PRO A 27 -9.85 4.82 9.13
CA PRO A 27 -8.91 3.94 9.82
C PRO A 27 -7.48 4.22 9.38
N ALA A 28 -6.53 4.04 10.30
CA ALA A 28 -5.11 4.21 9.99
C ALA A 28 -4.67 3.27 8.85
N GLU A 29 -3.86 3.79 7.92
CA GLU A 29 -3.28 2.99 6.85
C GLU A 29 -2.46 1.84 7.42
N LYS A 30 -2.89 0.60 7.16
CA LYS A 30 -2.14 -0.60 7.55
C LYS A 30 -1.09 -0.90 6.49
N LYS A 31 0.17 -0.58 6.79
CA LYS A 31 1.31 -1.04 5.97
C LYS A 31 1.50 -2.55 6.16
N ILE A 32 1.25 -3.32 5.10
CA ILE A 32 1.51 -4.76 5.07
C ILE A 32 2.88 -4.96 4.42
N MET A 33 3.84 -5.51 5.16
CA MET A 33 5.15 -5.86 4.61
C MET A 33 5.04 -7.22 3.91
N VAL A 34 5.18 -7.21 2.59
CA VAL A 34 5.14 -8.41 1.76
C VAL A 34 6.52 -8.65 1.18
N TYR A 35 7.02 -9.88 1.34
CA TYR A 35 8.29 -10.30 0.78
C TYR A 35 8.11 -10.86 -0.64
N PRO A 36 9.13 -10.74 -1.50
CA PRO A 36 9.12 -11.38 -2.80
C PRO A 36 9.00 -12.90 -2.65
N SER A 37 7.99 -13.47 -3.30
CA SER A 37 7.76 -14.90 -3.49
C SER A 37 7.63 -15.18 -4.98
N PRO A 38 7.82 -16.44 -5.41
CA PRO A 38 7.67 -16.80 -6.81
C PRO A 38 6.28 -16.50 -7.39
N ASP A 39 5.25 -16.48 -6.56
CA ASP A 39 3.88 -16.19 -7.01
C ASP A 39 3.59 -14.69 -7.13
N ASN A 40 4.35 -13.83 -6.43
CA ASN A 40 4.02 -12.41 -6.29
C ASN A 40 5.04 -11.45 -6.92
N VAL A 41 6.23 -11.95 -7.28
CA VAL A 41 7.35 -11.13 -7.77
C VAL A 41 7.03 -10.39 -9.07
N GLU A 42 6.19 -10.96 -9.93
CA GLU A 42 5.85 -10.34 -11.23
C GLU A 42 4.79 -9.24 -11.10
N ILE A 43 4.01 -9.26 -10.02
CA ILE A 43 2.82 -8.41 -9.83
C ILE A 43 3.14 -7.24 -8.89
N LEU A 44 4.08 -7.41 -7.97
CA LEU A 44 4.39 -6.44 -6.92
C LEU A 44 5.71 -5.70 -7.18
N GLN A 45 5.74 -4.42 -6.81
CA GLN A 45 6.95 -3.62 -6.71
C GLN A 45 7.41 -3.57 -5.25
N TYR A 46 8.72 -3.65 -5.05
CA TYR A 46 9.33 -3.66 -3.73
C TYR A 46 10.06 -2.33 -3.51
N LYS A 47 9.98 -1.85 -2.27
CA LYS A 47 10.62 -0.61 -1.86
C LYS A 47 11.75 -0.94 -0.90
N ASP A 48 12.95 -0.48 -1.21
CA ASP A 48 14.09 -0.62 -0.31
C ASP A 48 14.08 0.43 0.82
N LYS A 49 15.05 0.32 1.73
CA LYS A 49 15.25 1.28 2.83
C LYS A 49 15.64 2.68 2.35
N THR A 50 16.13 2.83 1.12
CA THR A 50 16.48 4.13 0.52
C THR A 50 15.29 4.81 -0.15
N GLY A 51 14.16 4.10 -0.25
CA GLY A 51 12.93 4.58 -0.85
C GLY A 51 12.83 4.34 -2.35
N THR A 52 13.78 3.62 -2.94
CA THR A 52 13.78 3.27 -4.36
C THR A 52 12.85 2.09 -4.60
N CYS A 53 11.99 2.20 -5.60
CA CYS A 53 11.09 1.12 -6.02
C CYS A 53 11.74 0.30 -7.14
N PHE A 54 11.67 -1.02 -7.03
CA PHE A 54 12.22 -1.96 -8.01
C PHE A 54 11.36 -3.21 -8.14
N SER A 55 11.52 -3.92 -9.25
CA SER A 55 10.83 -5.19 -9.53
C SER A 55 11.87 -6.30 -9.68
N PHE A 56 11.56 -7.48 -9.15
CA PHE A 56 12.38 -8.66 -9.40
C PHE A 56 11.92 -9.35 -10.68
N GLN A 57 12.86 -9.96 -11.40
CA GLN A 57 12.56 -10.89 -12.48
C GLN A 57 13.04 -12.27 -12.07
N GLN A 58 12.16 -13.26 -12.16
CA GLN A 58 12.48 -14.64 -11.84
C GLN A 58 13.05 -15.31 -13.06
N LYS A 59 13.99 -16.22 -12.83
CA LYS A 59 14.48 -17.14 -13.85
C LYS A 59 14.38 -18.53 -13.29
N GLU A 60 13.69 -19.40 -14.01
CA GLU A 60 13.65 -20.80 -13.68
C GLU A 60 15.04 -21.40 -13.92
N VAL A 61 15.59 -22.04 -12.88
CA VAL A 61 16.90 -22.69 -12.91
C VAL A 61 16.76 -24.09 -12.36
N GLN A 62 17.67 -24.98 -12.77
CA GLN A 62 17.69 -26.33 -12.25
C GLN A 62 18.19 -26.32 -10.81
N CYS A 63 17.36 -26.80 -9.87
CA CYS A 63 17.73 -26.84 -8.46
C CYS A 63 19.03 -27.65 -8.26
N PRO A 64 20.08 -27.06 -7.69
CA PRO A 64 21.32 -27.78 -7.43
C PRO A 64 21.07 -28.90 -6.41
N ARG A 65 21.72 -30.05 -6.61
CA ARG A 65 21.67 -31.18 -5.65
C ARG A 65 22.39 -30.88 -4.33
N ASP A 66 23.28 -29.89 -4.36
CA ASP A 66 24.10 -29.46 -3.23
C ASP A 66 23.41 -28.29 -2.52
N SER A 67 23.04 -28.51 -1.26
CA SER A 67 22.31 -27.53 -0.43
C SER A 67 23.14 -26.29 -0.09
N SER A 68 24.48 -26.36 -0.19
CA SER A 68 25.36 -25.21 0.06
C SER A 68 25.26 -24.11 -1.01
N LYS A 69 24.68 -24.43 -2.17
CA LYS A 69 24.48 -23.50 -3.29
C LYS A 69 23.11 -22.82 -3.27
N ILE A 70 22.30 -23.09 -2.26
CA ILE A 70 20.96 -22.52 -2.11
C ILE A 70 21.08 -21.35 -1.13
N GLU A 71 20.92 -20.13 -1.64
CA GLU A 71 20.86 -18.94 -0.79
C GLU A 71 19.46 -18.72 -0.23
N THR A 72 19.36 -18.69 1.10
CA THR A 72 18.12 -18.31 1.79
C THR A 72 18.12 -16.80 2.02
N LEU A 73 17.24 -16.08 1.31
CA LEU A 73 17.04 -14.66 1.55
C LEU A 73 16.43 -14.44 2.94
N LYS A 74 17.13 -13.69 3.79
CA LYS A 74 16.59 -13.29 5.09
C LYS A 74 15.74 -12.03 4.93
N PRO A 75 14.55 -11.98 5.52
CA PRO A 75 13.76 -10.76 5.57
C PRO A 75 14.58 -9.65 6.23
N GLN A 76 14.71 -8.50 5.57
CA GLN A 76 15.42 -7.35 6.13
C GLN A 76 14.52 -6.67 7.14
N ALA A 77 14.82 -6.86 8.43
CA ALA A 77 14.22 -6.12 9.54
C ALA A 77 14.67 -4.64 9.53
#